data_AF-A0A969GC46-F1
#
_entry.id   AF-A0A969GC46-F1
#
_cell.length_a   1.000
_cell.length_b   1.000
_cell.length_c   1.000
_cell.angle_alpha   90.00
_cell.angle_beta   90.00
_cell.angle_gamma   90.00
#
_symmetry.space_group_name_H-M   'P 1'
#
loop_
_entity.id
_entity.type
_entity.pdbx_description
1 polymer ?
#
loop_
_entity_poly.entity_id
_entity_poly.type
_entity_poly.pdbx_seq_one_letter_code
_entity_poly.pdbx_strand_id
1 'polypeptide(L)'
;MGNPPFYGSKLQSQSQRNDLAYVFGDVKNAKVMDYVSAWYIKAAKFIKGTKTKVAFVSTNSISQGEQVGILWNEMLNKYGVKIHFAHRTFKWSNEAKGNAAVYVVIIGFANFETNDKRIFDYEEIKGEPTEIKANNINPYLVDAPDLVIISRTAPIANVAKMSFGNMPLDGGNLLLTDEEKTDLLQKEPQLAEFIKPLISAREFLNGQKRWCFWLVGASPKVIRASAEIMRRVEAVKKFRLESVAPSTQKHALTPTLFRDRNIYETFIVVPRVSSEIGGISQWAFLINIPLLAILV
;
A
#
# COMPACT_ATOMS: atom_id res chain seq x y z
N MET A 1 -23.77 -1.89 -17.73
CA MET A 1 -22.38 -2.34 -17.95
C MET A 1 -21.48 -1.14 -18.18
N GLY A 2 -20.20 -1.21 -17.86
CA GLY A 2 -19.26 -0.12 -18.17
C GLY A 2 -17.84 -0.34 -17.64
N ASN A 3 -16.94 0.57 -17.99
CA ASN A 3 -15.58 0.66 -17.46
C ASN A 3 -15.42 2.02 -16.75
N PRO A 4 -15.85 2.15 -15.49
CA PRO A 4 -15.75 3.42 -14.77
C PRO A 4 -14.29 3.77 -14.46
N PRO A 5 -13.95 5.05 -14.23
CA PRO A 5 -12.56 5.48 -14.04
C PRO A 5 -11.90 4.93 -12.77
N PHE A 6 -10.61 4.59 -12.86
CA PHE A 6 -9.80 4.10 -11.74
C PHE A 6 -8.87 5.20 -11.23
N TYR A 7 -9.04 5.59 -9.97
CA TYR A 7 -8.14 6.53 -9.31
C TYR A 7 -8.00 6.12 -7.85
N GLY A 8 -6.82 5.60 -7.49
CA GLY A 8 -6.51 5.29 -6.10
C GLY A 8 -6.56 6.56 -5.23
N SER A 9 -6.83 6.41 -3.94
CA SER A 9 -7.08 7.52 -3.00
C SER A 9 -6.06 8.66 -3.04
N LYS A 10 -4.79 8.37 -3.32
CA LYS A 10 -3.73 9.38 -3.44
C LYS A 10 -3.72 10.16 -4.76
N LEU A 11 -4.31 9.61 -5.82
CA LEU A 11 -4.34 10.19 -7.17
C LEU A 11 -5.64 10.92 -7.48
N GLN A 12 -6.64 10.84 -6.59
CA GLN A 12 -7.93 11.48 -6.79
C GLN A 12 -7.86 13.00 -6.64
N SER A 13 -8.57 13.70 -7.52
CA SER A 13 -8.84 15.14 -7.38
C SER A 13 -9.73 15.42 -6.15
N GLN A 14 -9.80 16.69 -5.73
CA GLN A 14 -10.68 17.07 -4.63
C GLN A 14 -12.17 16.84 -4.97
N SER A 15 -12.59 17.05 -6.22
CA SER A 15 -13.96 16.76 -6.65
C SER A 15 -14.30 15.28 -6.54
N GLN A 16 -13.41 14.40 -7.02
CA GLN A 16 -13.59 12.95 -6.92
C GLN A 16 -13.66 12.46 -5.47
N ARG A 17 -12.86 13.06 -4.57
CA ARG A 17 -12.92 12.77 -3.12
C ARG A 17 -14.26 13.19 -2.51
N ASN A 18 -14.80 14.33 -2.94
CA ASN A 18 -16.11 14.79 -2.49
C ASN A 18 -17.23 13.87 -2.99
N ASP A 19 -17.15 13.42 -4.24
CA ASP A 19 -18.09 12.46 -4.82
C ASP A 19 -18.08 11.13 -4.07
N LEU A 20 -16.89 10.59 -3.76
CA LEU A 20 -16.77 9.39 -2.94
C LEU A 20 -17.38 9.59 -1.56
N ALA A 21 -17.07 10.70 -0.88
CA ALA A 21 -17.62 11.00 0.43
C ALA A 21 -19.15 11.08 0.39
N TYR A 22 -19.72 11.70 -0.65
CA TYR A 22 -21.17 11.76 -0.87
C TYR A 22 -21.78 10.38 -1.09
N VAL A 23 -21.16 9.54 -1.92
CA VAL A 23 -21.69 8.21 -2.26
C VAL A 23 -21.63 7.24 -1.07
N PHE A 24 -20.52 7.26 -0.34
CA PHE A 24 -20.28 6.38 0.81
C PHE A 24 -20.94 6.88 2.10
N GLY A 25 -21.18 8.19 2.26
CA GLY A 25 -21.74 8.76 3.48
C GLY A 25 -20.88 8.43 4.70
N ASP A 26 -21.51 7.90 5.76
CA ASP A 26 -20.86 7.64 7.05
C ASP A 26 -20.04 6.33 7.11
N VAL A 27 -19.78 5.68 5.96
CA VAL A 27 -18.98 4.46 5.93
C VAL A 27 -17.56 4.74 6.41
N LYS A 28 -17.17 4.05 7.49
CA LYS A 28 -15.85 4.20 8.10
C LYS A 28 -14.75 3.87 7.09
N ASN A 29 -13.70 4.69 7.11
CA ASN A 29 -12.51 4.55 6.26
C ASN A 29 -12.76 4.66 4.74
N ALA A 30 -13.93 5.10 4.26
CA ALA A 30 -14.21 5.22 2.83
C ALA A 30 -13.22 6.12 2.04
N LYS A 31 -12.47 6.99 2.72
CA LYS A 31 -11.46 7.88 2.11
C LYS A 31 -10.29 7.13 1.43
N VAL A 32 -10.07 5.85 1.75
CA VAL A 32 -8.99 5.06 1.11
C VAL A 32 -9.43 4.37 -0.18
N MET A 33 -10.73 4.36 -0.47
CA MET A 33 -11.30 3.64 -1.60
C MET A 33 -10.82 4.19 -2.94
N ASP A 34 -10.63 3.29 -3.92
CA ASP A 34 -10.49 3.67 -5.32
C ASP A 34 -11.80 4.30 -5.82
N TYR A 35 -11.69 5.30 -6.69
CA TYR A 35 -12.81 6.04 -7.23
C TYR A 35 -13.85 5.15 -7.93
N VAL A 36 -13.41 4.06 -8.57
CA VAL A 36 -14.30 3.09 -9.24
C VAL A 36 -15.35 2.50 -8.29
N SER A 37 -15.04 2.39 -6.99
CA SER A 37 -15.93 1.83 -5.98
C SER A 37 -17.23 2.63 -5.80
N ALA A 38 -17.24 3.93 -6.13
CA ALA A 38 -18.44 4.75 -6.10
C ALA A 38 -19.54 4.20 -7.02
N TRP A 39 -19.18 3.66 -8.18
CA TRP A 39 -20.13 3.07 -9.13
C TRP A 39 -20.76 1.79 -8.59
N TYR A 40 -20.03 1.00 -7.80
CA TYR A 40 -20.58 -0.19 -7.15
C TYR A 40 -21.67 0.18 -6.16
N ILE A 41 -21.42 1.14 -5.28
CA ILE A 41 -22.41 1.62 -4.30
C ILE A 41 -23.62 2.25 -5.01
N LYS A 42 -23.40 3.08 -6.04
CA LYS A 42 -24.50 3.68 -6.81
C LYS A 42 -25.34 2.62 -7.53
N ALA A 43 -24.69 1.66 -8.18
CA ALA A 43 -25.38 0.57 -8.88
C ALA A 43 -26.17 -0.31 -7.90
N ALA A 44 -25.58 -0.69 -6.77
CA ALA A 44 -26.24 -1.48 -5.73
C ALA A 44 -27.50 -0.79 -5.18
N LYS A 45 -27.43 0.53 -4.94
CA LYS A 45 -28.61 1.33 -4.58
C LYS A 45 -29.68 1.30 -5.68
N PHE A 46 -29.27 1.44 -6.93
CA PHE A 46 -30.18 1.56 -8.08
C PHE A 46 -30.90 0.25 -8.43
N ILE A 47 -30.24 -0.90 -8.31
CA ILE A 47 -30.81 -2.20 -8.69
C ILE A 47 -31.55 -2.92 -7.55
N LYS A 48 -31.70 -2.28 -6.39
CA LYS A 48 -32.30 -2.92 -5.22
C LYS A 48 -33.74 -3.35 -5.52
N GLY A 49 -34.06 -4.62 -5.29
CA GLY A 49 -35.37 -5.20 -5.56
C GLY A 49 -35.72 -5.40 -7.04
N THR A 50 -34.75 -5.22 -7.96
CA THR A 50 -34.96 -5.43 -9.39
C THR A 50 -34.27 -6.70 -9.89
N LYS A 51 -34.59 -7.10 -11.13
CA LYS A 51 -33.88 -8.19 -11.84
C LYS A 51 -32.72 -7.68 -12.69
N THR A 52 -32.30 -6.43 -12.49
CA THR A 52 -31.20 -5.83 -13.25
C THR A 52 -29.87 -6.46 -12.88
N LYS A 53 -29.09 -6.85 -13.88
CA LYS A 53 -27.71 -7.30 -13.74
C LYS A 53 -26.74 -6.17 -14.10
N VAL A 54 -25.65 -6.07 -13.37
CA VAL A 54 -24.61 -5.06 -13.56
C VAL A 54 -23.29 -5.76 -13.78
N ALA A 55 -22.43 -5.19 -14.63
CA ALA A 55 -21.06 -5.64 -14.81
C ALA A 55 -20.14 -4.43 -14.98
N PHE A 56 -19.04 -4.39 -14.23
CA PHE A 56 -18.04 -3.35 -14.34
C PHE A 56 -16.63 -3.93 -14.49
N VAL A 57 -15.84 -3.29 -15.35
CA VAL A 57 -14.38 -3.40 -15.32
C VAL A 57 -13.87 -2.54 -14.16
N SER A 58 -12.88 -3.03 -13.41
CA SER A 58 -12.34 -2.32 -12.24
C SER A 58 -10.87 -2.67 -12.02
N THR A 59 -10.12 -1.80 -11.35
CA THR A 59 -8.83 -2.22 -10.77
C THR A 59 -9.04 -3.42 -9.84
N ASN A 60 -8.15 -4.40 -9.90
CA ASN A 60 -8.19 -5.57 -9.02
C ASN A 60 -8.10 -5.23 -7.52
N SER A 61 -7.65 -4.02 -7.18
CA SER A 61 -7.53 -3.54 -5.80
C SER A 61 -8.86 -3.48 -5.05
N ILE A 62 -10.02 -3.41 -5.73
CA ILE A 62 -11.34 -3.47 -5.05
C ILE A 62 -11.69 -4.88 -4.51
N SER A 63 -10.92 -5.89 -4.92
CA SER A 63 -11.02 -7.28 -4.48
C SER A 63 -9.75 -7.75 -3.75
N GLN A 64 -8.89 -6.82 -3.32
CA GLN A 64 -7.65 -7.10 -2.61
C GLN A 64 -7.39 -6.12 -1.45
N GLY A 65 -6.71 -6.58 -0.41
CA GLY A 65 -6.23 -5.72 0.68
C GLY A 65 -7.33 -4.95 1.43
N GLU A 66 -7.03 -3.69 1.78
CA GLU A 66 -7.86 -2.87 2.67
C GLU A 66 -9.23 -2.48 2.09
N GLN A 67 -9.35 -2.43 0.76
CA GLN A 67 -10.59 -1.98 0.10
C GLN A 67 -11.72 -3.00 0.21
N VAL A 68 -11.40 -4.29 0.29
CA VAL A 68 -12.40 -5.37 0.32
C VAL A 68 -13.30 -5.22 1.54
N GLY A 69 -12.65 -5.00 2.69
CA GLY A 69 -13.27 -4.75 3.99
C GLY A 69 -14.37 -3.69 3.95
N ILE A 70 -14.10 -2.61 3.23
CA ILE A 70 -14.92 -1.39 3.23
C ILE A 70 -16.04 -1.52 2.19
N LEU A 71 -15.71 -1.83 0.94
CA LEU A 71 -16.68 -1.89 -0.14
C LEU A 71 -17.66 -3.05 0.03
N TRP A 72 -17.13 -4.25 0.22
CA TRP A 72 -17.95 -5.45 0.14
C TRP A 72 -18.78 -5.68 1.40
N ASN A 73 -18.39 -5.10 2.54
CA ASN A 73 -19.28 -5.03 3.69
C ASN A 73 -20.57 -4.26 3.35
N GLU A 74 -20.47 -3.14 2.64
CA GLU A 74 -21.66 -2.41 2.19
C GLU A 74 -22.42 -3.20 1.11
N MET A 75 -21.73 -3.71 0.09
CA MET A 75 -22.36 -4.43 -1.03
C MET A 75 -23.13 -5.66 -0.55
N LEU A 76 -22.51 -6.51 0.27
CA LEU A 76 -23.12 -7.74 0.77
C LEU A 76 -24.15 -7.46 1.86
N ASN A 77 -23.76 -6.78 2.94
CA ASN A 77 -24.57 -6.73 4.16
C ASN A 77 -25.66 -5.66 4.13
N LYS A 78 -25.41 -4.52 3.46
CA LYS A 78 -26.38 -3.42 3.40
C LYS A 78 -27.24 -3.48 2.15
N TYR A 79 -26.64 -3.80 1.00
CA TYR A 79 -27.37 -3.84 -0.26
C TYR A 79 -27.83 -5.24 -0.68
N GLY A 80 -27.31 -6.32 -0.09
CA GLY A 80 -27.72 -7.69 -0.45
C GLY A 80 -27.27 -8.09 -1.86
N VAL A 81 -26.14 -7.55 -2.32
CA VAL A 81 -25.60 -7.83 -3.65
C VAL A 81 -25.02 -9.24 -3.70
N LYS A 82 -25.21 -9.91 -4.83
CA LYS A 82 -24.65 -11.24 -5.15
C LYS A 82 -23.82 -11.15 -6.41
N ILE A 83 -22.59 -11.66 -6.35
CA ILE A 83 -21.72 -11.78 -7.53
C ILE A 83 -22.18 -13.00 -8.34
N HIS A 84 -22.47 -12.77 -9.62
CA HIS A 84 -22.92 -13.78 -10.57
C HIS A 84 -21.78 -14.30 -11.42
N PHE A 85 -20.85 -13.44 -11.83
CA PHE A 85 -19.65 -13.87 -12.51
C PHE A 85 -18.48 -12.94 -12.21
N ALA A 86 -17.26 -13.43 -12.38
CA ALA A 86 -16.08 -12.60 -12.23
C ALA A 86 -14.96 -13.03 -13.19
N HIS A 87 -14.33 -12.06 -13.85
CA HIS A 87 -12.98 -12.24 -14.38
C HIS A 87 -11.98 -11.90 -13.28
N ARG A 88 -11.10 -12.85 -12.98
CA ARG A 88 -9.97 -12.64 -12.05
C ARG A 88 -8.92 -11.74 -12.70
N THR A 89 -7.86 -11.47 -11.96
CA THR A 89 -6.83 -10.49 -12.35
C THR A 89 -6.26 -10.81 -13.73
N PHE A 90 -6.40 -9.88 -14.68
CA PHE A 90 -5.70 -9.89 -15.97
C PHE A 90 -5.13 -8.50 -16.27
N LYS A 91 -4.19 -8.42 -17.21
CA LYS A 91 -3.52 -7.18 -17.57
C LYS A 91 -4.31 -6.51 -18.68
N TRP A 92 -4.80 -5.30 -18.41
CA TRP A 92 -5.52 -4.53 -19.42
C TRP A 92 -4.58 -4.05 -20.51
N SER A 93 -4.99 -4.25 -21.78
CA SER A 93 -4.38 -3.61 -22.95
C SER A 93 -5.48 -2.92 -23.74
N ASN A 94 -5.32 -1.62 -24.02
CA ASN A 94 -6.08 -0.95 -25.07
C ASN A 94 -5.13 -0.60 -26.23
N GLU A 95 -5.69 -0.35 -27.41
CA GLU A 95 -4.93 0.08 -28.60
C GLU A 95 -4.66 1.59 -28.62
N ALA A 96 -4.93 2.30 -27.53
CA ALA A 96 -4.76 3.75 -27.44
C ALA A 96 -3.32 4.13 -27.03
N LYS A 97 -2.83 5.25 -27.58
CA LYS A 97 -1.52 5.82 -27.21
C LYS A 97 -1.47 6.12 -25.71
N GLY A 98 -0.79 5.25 -24.95
CA GLY A 98 -0.61 5.36 -23.51
C GLY A 98 -1.21 4.17 -22.77
N ASN A 99 -0.70 2.96 -23.02
CA ASN A 99 -1.11 1.73 -22.34
C ASN A 99 -0.95 1.90 -20.83
N ALA A 100 -2.06 2.12 -20.13
CA ALA A 100 -2.07 2.02 -18.68
C ALA A 100 -1.74 0.57 -18.31
N ALA A 101 -0.55 0.33 -17.75
CA ALA A 101 -0.16 -0.98 -17.24
C ALA A 101 -0.91 -1.28 -15.94
N VAL A 102 -2.22 -1.50 -16.03
CA VAL A 102 -3.10 -1.76 -14.89
C VAL A 102 -3.64 -3.18 -14.95
N TYR A 103 -3.67 -3.81 -13.79
CA TYR A 103 -4.32 -5.10 -13.57
C TYR A 103 -5.78 -4.85 -13.22
N VAL A 104 -6.68 -5.53 -13.92
CA VAL A 104 -8.12 -5.34 -13.79
C VAL A 104 -8.82 -6.64 -13.44
N VAL A 105 -10.05 -6.49 -12.98
CA VAL A 105 -11.06 -7.53 -12.80
C VAL A 105 -12.33 -7.09 -13.50
N ILE A 106 -13.21 -8.03 -13.85
CA ILE A 106 -14.58 -7.73 -14.29
C ILE A 106 -15.52 -8.39 -13.31
N ILE A 107 -16.44 -7.64 -12.72
CA ILE A 107 -17.35 -8.17 -11.71
C ILE A 107 -18.78 -7.98 -12.16
N GLY A 108 -19.47 -9.10 -12.40
CA GLY A 108 -20.88 -9.17 -12.69
C GLY A 108 -21.69 -9.46 -11.43
N PHE A 109 -22.66 -8.61 -11.10
CA PHE A 109 -23.44 -8.74 -9.86
C PHE A 109 -24.90 -8.30 -10.03
N ALA A 110 -25.75 -8.73 -9.10
CA ALA A 110 -27.16 -8.34 -9.03
C ALA A 110 -27.67 -8.32 -7.59
N ASN A 111 -28.95 -7.96 -7.36
CA ASN A 111 -29.60 -8.01 -6.05
C ASN A 111 -30.44 -9.27 -5.82
N PHE A 112 -30.13 -10.36 -6.52
CA PHE A 112 -30.76 -11.66 -6.39
C PHE A 112 -29.73 -12.76 -6.65
N GLU A 113 -30.01 -13.99 -6.21
CA GLU A 113 -29.09 -15.11 -6.36
C GLU A 113 -29.21 -15.81 -7.73
N THR A 114 -28.14 -16.48 -8.16
CA THR A 114 -28.11 -17.34 -9.36
C THR A 114 -27.44 -18.67 -9.03
N ASN A 115 -27.93 -19.75 -9.64
CA ASN A 115 -27.31 -21.08 -9.57
C ASN A 115 -26.21 -21.28 -10.62
N ASP A 116 -26.09 -20.34 -11.56
CA ASP A 116 -25.10 -20.39 -12.64
C ASP A 116 -24.06 -19.30 -12.43
N LYS A 117 -23.09 -19.56 -11.53
CA LYS A 117 -21.97 -18.65 -11.26
C LYS A 117 -20.72 -19.09 -12.00
N ARG A 118 -20.02 -18.13 -12.62
CA ARG A 118 -18.83 -18.38 -13.45
C ARG A 118 -17.64 -17.52 -13.03
N ILE A 119 -16.49 -18.15 -12.88
CA ILE A 119 -15.20 -17.48 -12.69
C ILE A 119 -14.40 -17.67 -13.97
N PHE A 120 -13.85 -16.58 -14.49
CA PHE A 120 -12.93 -16.58 -15.62
C PHE A 120 -11.52 -16.34 -15.07
N ASP A 121 -10.68 -17.37 -15.12
CA ASP A 121 -9.32 -17.34 -14.57
C ASP A 121 -8.27 -17.27 -15.68
N TYR A 122 -7.11 -16.68 -15.38
CA TYR A 122 -6.07 -16.38 -16.36
C TYR A 122 -4.77 -17.05 -15.94
N GLU A 123 -4.39 -18.13 -16.63
CA GLU A 123 -3.08 -18.78 -16.43
C GLU A 123 -1.95 -17.83 -16.85
N GLU A 124 -2.10 -17.21 -18.02
CA GLU A 124 -1.27 -16.09 -18.46
C GLU A 124 -2.01 -14.77 -18.29
N ILE A 125 -1.39 -13.80 -17.65
CA ILE A 125 -2.04 -12.52 -17.34
C ILE A 125 -2.50 -11.71 -18.57
N LYS A 126 -1.95 -12.01 -19.75
CA LYS A 126 -2.35 -11.41 -21.04
C LYS A 126 -3.05 -12.41 -21.97
N GLY A 127 -3.25 -13.65 -21.51
CA GLY A 127 -3.87 -14.71 -22.29
C GLY A 127 -5.39 -14.69 -22.24
N GLU A 128 -5.99 -15.68 -22.88
CA GLU A 128 -7.43 -15.92 -22.83
C GLU A 128 -7.83 -16.56 -21.49
N PRO A 129 -9.03 -16.24 -20.96
CA PRO A 129 -9.50 -16.84 -19.73
C PRO A 129 -9.94 -18.29 -19.91
N THR A 130 -9.78 -19.09 -18.87
CA THR A 130 -10.46 -20.37 -18.69
C THR A 130 -11.70 -20.17 -17.83
N GLU A 131 -12.85 -20.66 -18.29
CA GLU A 131 -14.10 -20.59 -17.54
C GLU A 131 -14.22 -21.75 -16.53
N ILE A 132 -14.60 -21.40 -15.30
CA ILE A 132 -14.76 -22.31 -14.18
C ILE A 132 -16.15 -22.10 -13.57
N LYS A 133 -16.91 -23.18 -13.36
CA LYS A 133 -18.16 -23.13 -12.59
C LYS A 133 -17.85 -22.96 -11.10
N ALA A 134 -18.61 -22.09 -10.44
CA ALA A 134 -18.46 -21.82 -9.01
C ALA A 134 -19.78 -22.02 -8.27
N ASN A 135 -19.71 -22.44 -7.01
CA ASN A 135 -20.89 -22.51 -6.13
C ASN A 135 -21.21 -21.13 -5.55
N ASN A 136 -20.18 -20.39 -5.13
CA ASN A 136 -20.28 -18.99 -4.75
C ASN A 136 -19.16 -18.18 -5.40
N ILE A 137 -19.30 -16.86 -5.46
CA ILE A 137 -18.17 -15.99 -5.78
C ILE A 137 -18.13 -14.94 -4.68
N ASN A 138 -17.10 -15.02 -3.84
CA ASN A 138 -16.95 -14.09 -2.72
C ASN A 138 -16.28 -12.77 -3.17
N PRO A 139 -16.15 -11.77 -2.29
CA PRO A 139 -15.50 -10.49 -2.58
C PRO A 139 -14.05 -10.55 -3.13
N TYR A 140 -13.35 -11.65 -2.89
CA TYR A 140 -12.00 -11.92 -3.35
C TYR A 140 -11.96 -12.69 -4.68
N LEU A 141 -13.12 -12.87 -5.32
CA LEU A 141 -13.32 -13.50 -6.63
C LEU A 141 -12.87 -14.97 -6.66
N VAL A 142 -13.14 -15.68 -5.57
CA VAL A 142 -12.87 -17.13 -5.43
C VAL A 142 -14.15 -17.88 -5.04
N ASP A 143 -14.19 -19.17 -5.36
CA ASP A 143 -15.28 -20.05 -4.96
C ASP A 143 -15.16 -20.44 -3.49
N ALA A 144 -15.75 -19.60 -2.64
CA ALA A 144 -15.75 -19.75 -1.19
C ALA A 144 -16.95 -19.00 -0.58
N PRO A 145 -17.30 -19.25 0.69
CA PRO A 145 -18.34 -18.49 1.39
C PRO A 145 -18.09 -16.97 1.41
N ASP A 146 -19.17 -16.21 1.53
CA ASP A 146 -19.12 -14.76 1.71
C ASP A 146 -18.47 -14.43 3.06
N LEU A 147 -17.26 -13.88 3.01
CA LEU A 147 -16.57 -13.33 4.18
C LEU A 147 -15.83 -12.06 3.78
N VAL A 148 -15.69 -11.15 4.74
CA VAL A 148 -15.00 -9.88 4.55
C VAL A 148 -14.02 -9.68 5.69
N ILE A 149 -12.74 -9.51 5.36
CA ILE A 149 -11.69 -9.22 6.34
C ILE A 149 -11.56 -7.70 6.49
N ILE A 150 -11.80 -7.21 7.71
CA ILE A 150 -11.63 -5.80 8.06
C ILE A 150 -10.26 -5.53 8.70
N SER A 151 -9.77 -4.31 8.53
CA SER A 151 -8.50 -3.86 9.12
C SER A 151 -8.54 -3.90 10.66
N ARG A 152 -7.41 -4.27 11.28
CA ARG A 152 -7.24 -4.36 12.73
C ARG A 152 -5.92 -3.73 13.15
N THR A 153 -5.89 -3.18 14.36
CA THR A 153 -4.68 -2.59 14.96
C THR A 153 -3.96 -3.52 15.93
N ALA A 154 -4.57 -4.66 16.26
CA ALA A 154 -4.03 -5.69 17.14
C ALA A 154 -4.23 -7.10 16.56
N PRO A 155 -3.27 -8.02 16.76
CA PRO A 155 -3.39 -9.42 16.35
C PRO A 155 -4.62 -10.11 16.96
N ILE A 156 -5.12 -11.15 16.27
CA ILE A 156 -6.19 -12.01 16.80
C ILE A 156 -5.61 -13.11 17.69
N ALA A 157 -4.44 -13.63 17.31
CA ALA A 157 -3.72 -14.64 18.07
C ALA A 157 -2.76 -13.99 19.08
N ASN A 158 -2.33 -14.77 20.07
CA ASN A 158 -1.28 -14.37 21.02
C ASN A 158 0.10 -14.42 20.35
N VAL A 159 0.40 -13.41 19.55
CA VAL A 159 1.67 -13.26 18.82
C VAL A 159 2.21 -11.84 18.98
N ALA A 160 3.52 -11.66 18.77
CA ALA A 160 4.15 -10.35 18.84
C ALA A 160 3.52 -9.36 17.84
N LYS A 161 3.37 -8.10 18.28
CA LYS A 161 2.82 -7.04 17.43
C LYS A 161 3.82 -6.69 16.32
N MET A 162 3.36 -6.68 15.08
CA MET A 162 4.14 -6.17 13.96
C MET A 162 4.25 -4.64 14.05
N SER A 163 5.45 -4.11 13.86
CA SER A 163 5.70 -2.67 13.73
C SER A 163 5.94 -2.31 12.28
N PHE A 164 5.48 -1.11 11.89
CA PHE A 164 5.98 -0.47 10.69
C PHE A 164 7.44 -0.03 10.91
N GLY A 165 8.24 -0.02 9.83
CA GLY A 165 9.61 0.46 9.85
C GLY A 165 9.71 1.95 10.18
N ASN A 166 10.92 2.40 10.43
CA ASN A 166 11.27 3.79 10.67
C ASN A 166 11.20 4.59 9.37
N MET A 167 10.13 5.37 9.17
CA MET A 167 10.05 6.22 7.99
C MET A 167 10.97 7.45 8.11
N PRO A 168 11.92 7.68 7.16
CA PRO A 168 12.78 8.87 7.19
C PRO A 168 12.00 10.16 6.90
N LEU A 169 11.09 10.10 5.92
CA LEU A 169 10.32 11.25 5.42
C LEU A 169 11.25 12.45 5.09
N ASP A 170 12.31 12.19 4.35
CA ASP A 170 13.49 13.06 4.27
C ASP A 170 13.88 13.45 2.84
N GLY A 171 13.19 12.90 1.83
CA GLY A 171 13.56 13.06 0.42
C GLY A 171 14.86 12.35 0.04
N GLY A 172 15.33 11.39 0.85
CA GLY A 172 16.60 10.68 0.68
C GLY A 172 17.82 11.40 1.26
N ASN A 173 17.66 12.58 1.87
CA ASN A 173 18.78 13.41 2.31
C ASN A 173 19.53 12.86 3.53
N LEU A 174 18.92 12.01 4.36
CA LEU A 174 19.57 11.38 5.51
C LEU A 174 20.10 9.99 5.18
N LEU A 175 20.00 9.56 3.92
CA LEU A 175 20.45 8.25 3.46
C LEU A 175 21.83 8.38 2.80
N LEU A 176 22.63 7.32 2.92
CA LEU A 176 23.99 7.26 2.42
C LEU A 176 24.23 5.91 1.72
N THR A 177 24.93 5.94 0.59
CA THR A 177 25.58 4.74 0.03
C THR A 177 26.80 4.34 0.85
N ASP A 178 27.39 3.18 0.53
CA ASP A 178 28.61 2.71 1.20
C ASP A 178 29.81 3.62 0.89
N GLU A 179 29.87 4.13 -0.34
CA GLU A 179 30.87 5.08 -0.82
C GLU A 179 30.70 6.45 -0.12
N GLU A 180 29.48 7.00 -0.10
CA GLU A 180 29.20 8.28 0.58
C GLU A 180 29.57 8.24 2.07
N LYS A 181 29.26 7.12 2.74
CA LYS A 181 29.68 6.91 4.13
C LYS A 181 31.21 6.90 4.24
N THR A 182 31.88 6.15 3.38
CA THR A 182 33.34 5.95 3.45
C THR A 182 34.06 7.28 3.27
N ASP A 183 33.68 8.05 2.25
CA ASP A 183 34.26 9.36 1.96
C ASP A 183 33.99 10.37 3.07
N LEU A 184 32.80 10.32 3.68
CA LEU A 184 32.45 11.18 4.80
C LEU A 184 33.28 10.88 6.04
N LEU A 185 33.46 9.60 6.40
CA LEU A 185 34.19 9.20 7.60
C LEU A 185 35.70 9.42 7.48
N GLN A 186 36.24 9.51 6.26
CA GLN A 186 37.62 9.97 6.05
C GLN A 186 37.80 11.45 6.41
N LYS A 187 36.77 12.28 6.19
CA LYS A 187 36.81 13.73 6.42
C LYS A 187 36.35 14.11 7.83
N GLU A 188 35.33 13.43 8.34
CA GLU A 188 34.70 13.69 9.62
C GLU A 188 34.53 12.39 10.43
N PRO A 189 35.63 11.79 10.95
CA PRO A 189 35.60 10.51 11.66
C PRO A 189 34.67 10.51 12.90
N GLN A 190 34.50 11.66 13.54
CA GLN A 190 33.61 11.84 14.68
C GLN A 190 32.14 11.53 14.38
N LEU A 191 31.72 11.54 13.11
CA LEU A 191 30.34 11.24 12.73
C LEU A 191 30.00 9.76 12.76
N ALA A 192 30.99 8.87 12.95
CA ALA A 192 30.77 7.42 12.96
C ALA A 192 29.70 6.98 13.98
N GLU A 193 29.59 7.67 15.12
CA GLU A 193 28.58 7.34 16.14
C GLU A 193 27.13 7.58 15.67
N PHE A 194 26.93 8.51 14.73
CA PHE A 194 25.64 8.92 14.20
C PHE A 194 25.28 8.23 12.88
N ILE A 195 26.17 7.41 12.32
CA ILE A 195 25.89 6.65 11.10
C ILE A 195 25.50 5.22 11.50
N LYS A 196 24.31 4.79 11.08
CA LYS A 196 23.79 3.46 11.39
C LYS A 196 23.48 2.69 10.10
N PRO A 197 23.63 1.35 10.12
CA PRO A 197 23.12 0.49 9.05
C PRO A 197 21.61 0.70 8.87
N LEU A 198 21.18 0.75 7.62
CA LEU A 198 19.78 0.85 7.24
C LEU A 198 19.38 -0.39 6.44
N ILE A 199 18.25 -0.98 6.80
CA ILE A 199 17.71 -2.16 6.14
C ILE A 199 16.31 -1.82 5.67
N SER A 200 16.09 -1.74 4.36
CA SER A 200 14.75 -1.77 3.77
C SER A 200 14.55 -3.06 2.98
N ALA A 201 13.37 -3.24 2.40
CA ALA A 201 13.07 -4.38 1.53
C ALA A 201 14.12 -4.57 0.42
N ARG A 202 14.61 -3.49 -0.21
CA ARG A 202 15.58 -3.58 -1.31
C ARG A 202 16.93 -4.09 -0.82
N GLU A 203 17.45 -3.52 0.26
CA GLU A 203 18.74 -3.91 0.83
C GLU A 203 18.68 -5.35 1.33
N PHE A 204 17.59 -5.72 2.01
CA PHE A 204 17.37 -7.06 2.53
C PHE A 204 17.31 -8.13 1.42
N LEU A 205 16.52 -7.89 0.37
CA LEU A 205 16.32 -8.86 -0.71
C LEU A 205 17.55 -9.04 -1.62
N ASN A 206 18.40 -8.01 -1.74
CA ASN A 206 19.51 -8.00 -2.70
C ASN A 206 20.91 -8.02 -2.04
N GLY A 207 21.00 -8.14 -0.71
CA GLY A 207 22.26 -8.10 0.03
C GLY A 207 23.03 -6.78 -0.11
N GLN A 208 22.33 -5.68 -0.41
CA GLN A 208 22.94 -4.37 -0.59
C GLN A 208 23.16 -3.68 0.76
N LYS A 209 24.22 -2.88 0.87
CA LYS A 209 24.48 -2.06 2.06
C LYS A 209 23.89 -0.67 1.87
N ARG A 210 23.29 -0.14 2.94
CA ARG A 210 22.85 1.24 3.01
C ARG A 210 23.00 1.76 4.42
N TRP A 211 23.20 3.07 4.52
CA TRP A 211 23.44 3.74 5.78
C TRP A 211 22.53 4.94 5.91
N CYS A 212 22.40 5.44 7.13
CA CYS A 212 21.71 6.69 7.38
C CYS A 212 22.32 7.47 8.53
N PHE A 213 22.08 8.77 8.54
CA PHE A 213 22.28 9.61 9.71
C PHE A 213 21.15 9.38 10.72
N TRP A 214 21.49 8.79 11.85
CA TRP A 214 20.62 8.66 13.01
C TRP A 214 21.00 9.68 14.08
N LEU A 215 20.43 10.88 13.98
CA LEU A 215 20.77 12.02 14.83
C LEU A 215 19.95 12.08 16.13
N VAL A 216 19.33 10.97 16.55
CA VAL A 216 18.59 10.93 17.83
C VAL A 216 19.58 11.12 18.96
N GLY A 217 19.38 12.16 19.77
CA GLY A 217 20.27 12.51 20.89
C GLY A 217 21.52 13.31 20.49
N ALA A 218 21.74 13.58 19.20
CA ALA A 218 22.86 14.42 18.77
C ALA A 218 22.70 15.87 19.29
N SER A 219 23.75 16.41 19.91
CA SER A 219 23.70 17.78 20.42
C SER A 219 23.68 18.80 19.27
N PRO A 220 23.04 19.96 19.42
CA PRO A 220 23.06 21.00 18.39
C PRO A 220 24.47 21.49 18.04
N LYS A 221 25.43 21.38 18.97
CA LYS A 221 26.83 21.72 18.72
C LYS A 221 27.46 20.78 17.70
N VAL A 222 27.23 19.47 17.83
CA VAL A 222 27.75 18.46 16.89
C VAL A 222 27.13 18.67 15.50
N ILE A 223 25.80 18.85 15.44
CA ILE A 223 25.08 19.06 14.18
C ILE A 223 25.62 20.29 13.45
N ARG A 224 25.79 21.42 14.14
CA ARG A 224 26.29 22.67 13.54
C ARG A 224 27.78 22.63 13.18
N ALA A 225 28.56 21.72 13.78
CA ALA A 225 29.98 21.60 13.48
C ALA A 225 30.24 20.92 12.13
N SER A 226 29.28 20.15 11.60
CA SER A 226 29.38 19.47 10.32
C SER A 226 28.61 20.22 9.23
N ALA A 227 29.33 20.75 8.24
CA ALA A 227 28.72 21.43 7.11
C ALA A 227 27.83 20.47 6.29
N GLU A 228 28.23 19.21 6.17
CA GLU A 228 27.47 18.20 5.41
C GLU A 228 26.16 17.82 6.11
N ILE A 229 26.17 17.65 7.43
CA ILE A 229 24.94 17.40 8.19
C ILE A 229 23.99 18.59 8.07
N MET A 230 24.50 19.82 8.25
CA MET A 230 23.66 21.02 8.13
C MET A 230 23.02 21.13 6.75
N ARG A 231 23.79 20.92 5.68
CA ARG A 231 23.28 20.90 4.30
C ARG A 231 22.15 19.89 4.12
N ARG A 232 22.33 18.65 4.59
CA ARG A 232 21.32 17.59 4.50
C ARG A 232 20.07 17.90 5.33
N VAL A 233 20.25 18.40 6.56
CA VAL A 233 19.14 18.78 7.45
C VAL A 233 18.32 19.92 6.87
N GLU A 234 18.95 20.91 6.25
CA GLU A 234 18.26 22.00 5.54
C GLU A 234 17.48 21.47 4.33
N ALA A 235 18.05 20.54 3.57
CA ALA A 235 17.36 19.88 2.47
C ALA A 235 16.14 19.08 2.94
N VAL A 236 16.24 18.35 4.06
CA VAL A 236 15.08 17.69 4.71
C VAL A 236 14.01 18.70 5.09
N LYS A 237 14.39 19.80 5.72
CA LYS A 237 13.45 20.84 6.14
C LYS A 237 12.71 21.41 4.94
N LYS A 238 13.44 21.76 3.88
CA LYS A 238 12.88 22.26 2.62
C LYS A 238 11.90 21.26 2.01
N PHE A 239 12.33 20.01 1.83
CA PHE A 239 11.49 18.92 1.31
C PHE A 239 10.18 18.76 2.10
N ARG A 240 10.25 18.81 3.43
CA ARG A 240 9.06 18.66 4.29
C ARG A 240 8.11 19.85 4.18
N LEU A 241 8.63 21.08 4.08
CA LEU A 241 7.84 22.31 3.92
C LEU A 241 7.17 22.41 2.54
N GLU A 242 7.80 21.91 1.49
CA GLU A 242 7.25 21.88 0.13
C GLU A 242 6.12 20.85 -0.05
N SER A 243 5.93 19.94 0.91
CA SER A 243 4.85 18.95 0.86
C SER A 243 3.48 19.61 0.96
N VAL A 244 2.51 19.15 0.16
CA VAL A 244 1.10 19.58 0.28
C VAL A 244 0.41 19.02 1.53
N ALA A 245 0.99 18.01 2.19
CA ALA A 245 0.41 17.35 3.34
C ALA A 245 0.79 18.09 4.65
N PRO A 246 -0.17 18.64 5.42
CA PRO A 246 0.13 19.35 6.66
C PRO A 246 0.86 18.48 7.69
N SER A 247 0.60 17.16 7.70
CA SER A 247 1.30 16.20 8.55
C SER A 247 2.80 16.13 8.23
N THR A 248 3.18 16.15 6.96
CA THR A 248 4.59 16.17 6.52
C THR A 248 5.25 17.50 6.86
N GLN A 249 4.56 18.62 6.62
CA GLN A 249 5.06 19.96 6.95
C GLN A 249 5.39 20.10 8.44
N LYS A 250 4.59 19.51 9.34
CA LYS A 250 4.85 19.51 10.78
C LYS A 250 6.21 18.90 11.15
N HIS A 251 6.68 17.90 10.40
CA HIS A 251 7.98 17.28 10.63
C HIS A 251 9.16 18.17 10.21
N ALA A 252 8.94 19.30 9.53
CA ALA A 252 9.98 20.29 9.24
C ALA A 252 10.54 20.95 10.51
N LEU A 253 9.82 20.88 11.64
CA LEU A 253 10.28 21.35 12.96
C LEU A 253 11.36 20.43 13.57
N THR A 254 11.43 19.18 13.12
CA THR A 254 12.43 18.19 13.58
C THR A 254 13.18 17.59 12.39
N PRO A 255 13.89 18.41 11.58
CA PRO A 255 14.47 17.98 10.30
C PRO A 255 15.69 17.05 10.47
N THR A 256 16.27 17.02 11.67
CA THR A 256 17.37 16.11 12.04
C THR A 256 16.88 14.69 12.31
N LEU A 257 15.58 14.49 12.48
CA LEU A 257 15.00 13.24 12.95
C LEU A 257 14.15 12.58 11.86
N PHE A 258 14.19 11.25 11.82
CA PHE A 258 13.20 10.45 11.09
C PHE A 258 11.81 10.68 11.68
N ARG A 259 10.77 10.41 10.88
CA ARG A 259 9.38 10.47 11.36
C ARG A 259 9.16 9.45 12.48
N ASP A 260 9.54 8.20 12.21
CA ASP A 260 9.44 7.08 13.13
C ASP A 260 10.85 6.72 13.63
N ARG A 261 10.98 6.43 14.93
CA ARG A 261 12.28 6.36 15.63
C ARG A 261 12.41 5.14 16.55
N ASN A 262 11.80 4.03 16.15
CA ASN A 262 11.84 2.79 16.90
C ASN A 262 13.23 2.15 16.81
N ILE A 263 13.73 1.68 17.94
CA ILE A 263 15.01 0.99 18.03
C ILE A 263 14.71 -0.41 18.56
N TYR A 264 15.21 -1.42 17.85
CA TYR A 264 15.07 -2.81 18.20
C TYR A 264 16.46 -3.45 18.25
N GLU A 265 16.74 -4.20 19.31
CA GLU A 265 18.00 -4.96 19.43
C GLU A 265 17.98 -6.20 18.52
N THR A 266 16.83 -6.86 18.42
CA THR A 266 16.61 -8.01 17.55
C THR A 266 15.23 -7.92 16.93
N PHE A 267 15.12 -8.23 15.64
CA PHE A 267 13.86 -8.16 14.91
C PHE A 267 13.81 -9.12 13.74
N ILE A 268 12.59 -9.40 13.29
CA ILE A 268 12.29 -10.13 12.06
C ILE A 268 11.83 -9.10 11.03
N VAL A 269 12.45 -9.10 9.85
CA VAL A 269 12.09 -8.19 8.76
C VAL A 269 11.16 -8.88 7.78
N VAL A 270 10.01 -8.27 7.50
CA VAL A 270 9.12 -8.71 6.42
C VAL A 270 9.10 -7.63 5.34
N PRO A 271 9.66 -7.89 4.14
CA PRO A 271 9.60 -6.95 3.03
C PRO A 271 8.15 -6.59 2.68
N ARG A 272 7.85 -5.30 2.56
CA ARG A 272 6.49 -4.83 2.23
C ARG A 272 6.08 -5.16 0.79
N VAL A 273 7.04 -5.11 -0.13
CA VAL A 273 6.84 -5.38 -1.55
C VAL A 273 7.94 -6.32 -2.01
N SER A 274 7.54 -7.43 -2.63
CA SER A 274 8.40 -8.42 -3.27
C SER A 274 7.76 -8.86 -4.58
N SER A 275 8.55 -9.49 -5.46
CA SER A 275 8.01 -10.12 -6.67
C SER A 275 6.99 -11.20 -6.31
N GLU A 276 5.94 -11.31 -7.10
CA GLU A 276 4.94 -12.38 -7.08
C GLU A 276 5.48 -13.71 -7.63
N ILE A 277 6.61 -13.68 -8.34
CA ILE A 277 7.25 -14.85 -8.93
C ILE A 277 8.05 -15.59 -7.85
N GLY A 278 7.58 -16.77 -7.43
CA GLY A 278 8.39 -17.67 -6.58
C GLY A 278 7.66 -18.62 -5.63
N GLY A 279 6.32 -18.62 -5.54
CA GLY A 279 5.52 -19.61 -4.78
C GLY A 279 5.70 -19.60 -3.25
N ILE A 280 6.78 -18.99 -2.76
CA ILE A 280 7.14 -18.79 -1.38
C ILE A 280 7.50 -17.31 -1.31
N SER A 281 6.65 -16.49 -0.66
CA SER A 281 7.08 -15.14 -0.28
C SER A 281 8.41 -15.31 0.45
N GLN A 282 9.47 -14.57 0.10
CA GLN A 282 10.75 -14.70 0.80
C GLN A 282 10.54 -14.25 2.25
N TRP A 283 10.16 -15.19 3.11
CA TRP A 283 9.70 -14.95 4.45
C TRP A 283 10.92 -14.72 5.32
N ALA A 284 11.04 -13.47 5.78
CA ALA A 284 11.51 -13.13 7.11
C ALA A 284 12.69 -13.94 7.67
N PHE A 285 13.88 -13.35 7.61
CA PHE A 285 15.05 -13.85 8.32
C PHE A 285 15.18 -13.18 9.69
N LEU A 286 15.61 -13.96 10.68
CA LEU A 286 16.02 -13.44 11.98
C LEU A 286 17.30 -12.65 11.79
N ILE A 287 17.23 -11.33 11.92
CA ILE A 287 18.40 -10.47 11.81
C ILE A 287 18.99 -10.30 13.21
N ASN A 288 20.05 -11.06 13.48
CA ASN A 288 20.85 -10.93 14.70
C ASN A 288 22.10 -10.11 14.38
N ILE A 289 21.92 -8.81 14.11
CA ILE A 289 23.06 -7.91 13.92
C ILE A 289 23.47 -7.42 15.31
N PRO A 290 24.75 -7.56 15.72
CA PRO A 290 25.25 -7.03 16.99
C PRO A 290 25.30 -5.48 17.05
N LEU A 291 24.57 -4.80 16.17
CA LEU A 291 24.53 -3.36 15.97
C LEU A 291 23.10 -2.93 15.66
N LEU A 292 22.66 -1.82 16.29
CA LEU A 292 21.40 -1.12 16.00
C LEU A 292 21.25 -0.88 14.48
N ALA A 293 20.36 -1.64 13.84
CA ALA A 293 19.96 -1.41 12.46
C ALA A 293 18.58 -0.73 12.43
N ILE A 294 18.40 0.18 11.47
CA ILE A 294 17.15 0.92 11.31
C ILE A 294 16.38 0.25 10.17
N LEU A 295 15.29 -0.43 10.53
CA LEU A 295 14.32 -0.92 9.56
C LEU A 295 13.60 0.28 8.95
N VAL A 296 13.49 0.36 7.62
CA VAL A 296 12.77 1.43 6.91
C VAL A 296 11.68 0.89 6.02
#